data_AF-A0A0M8TRD7-F1
#
_entry.id   AF-A0A0M8TRD7-F1
#
_cell.length_a   1.000
_cell.length_b   1.000
_cell.length_c   1.000
_cell.angle_alpha   90.00
_cell.angle_beta   90.00
_cell.angle_gamma   90.00
#
_symmetry.space_group_name_H-M   'P 1'
#
loop_
_entity.id
_entity.type
_entity.pdbx_description
1 polymer ?
#
loop_
_entity_poly.entity_id
_entity_poly.type
_entity_poly.pdbx_seq_one_letter_code
_entity_poly.pdbx_strand_id
1 'polypeptide(L)'
;MSSRRFQLSAAAVAAAVIAVTAAAPSVSYAEDASAGALAVGAATSTRADFDGDGYTDVAIAAPGGTVNGKSGAGYFAVVYGMAEGPNGVKRQVISQDRYGIPGTAEAGDHFGSHLTAADLDGDGFTDLVVGAPGEDIGTARDVGLNTVLWGGVGGLATATGIGQGRAETQAGDFDGDGHLDLATAYQMRYGPFSRTGGAARTGPLVDLDVRVYAMRAGDVDGDGTTDLVVSSGSWDSDDGGSIPPPQLQLLKGTEDGLAAGPFIASPDTVSADSIALGDIDDDGRQDVVFGRSTAAGGGLVGVVRGTANGLAPRAALIGQNTPGVPGTGESGDRFGTDVSVGDVTGDGYADVVTGVPGEDLAGRTDAGSFTVLRGSAAGLTGTGAQAFSQNTAGVPGTTENGDRFGSRTAVVGGHVAVSAPEENSGTGAVWVFPTAASGVTATGSLSFGPRALAAPVPGARFGSAFHR
;
A
#
# COMPACT_ATOMS: atom_id res chain seq x y z
N MET A 1 -55.50 51.73 33.79
CA MET A 1 -54.94 50.58 33.05
C MET A 1 -53.64 50.17 33.72
N SER A 2 -53.70 49.16 34.58
CA SER A 2 -52.58 48.57 35.32
C SER A 2 -53.05 47.18 35.73
N SER A 3 -52.47 46.12 35.18
CA SER A 3 -52.76 44.76 35.66
C SER A 3 -51.46 43.97 35.79
N ARG A 4 -51.24 43.60 37.04
CA ARG A 4 -50.08 42.93 37.61
C ARG A 4 -50.09 41.43 37.32
N ARG A 5 -48.88 40.87 37.38
CA ARG A 5 -48.47 39.47 37.32
C ARG A 5 -49.22 38.59 38.34
N PHE A 6 -49.59 37.38 37.93
CA PHE A 6 -49.94 36.28 38.84
C PHE A 6 -48.74 35.33 38.98
N GLN A 7 -48.32 35.11 40.22
CA GLN A 7 -47.40 34.05 40.62
C GLN A 7 -48.19 32.76 40.84
N LEU A 8 -47.62 31.63 40.41
CA LEU A 8 -47.99 30.31 40.93
C LEU A 8 -46.72 29.65 41.46
N SER A 9 -46.75 29.39 42.75
CA SER A 9 -45.78 28.69 43.59
C SER A 9 -45.89 27.18 43.40
N ALA A 10 -44.76 26.49 43.26
CA ALA A 10 -44.66 25.05 43.52
C ALA A 10 -43.37 24.78 44.31
N ALA A 11 -43.53 23.94 45.33
CA ALA A 11 -42.64 23.77 46.47
C ALA A 11 -41.32 23.04 46.16
N ALA A 12 -40.31 23.35 46.97
CA ALA A 12 -39.04 22.65 47.05
C ALA A 12 -39.09 21.50 48.06
N VAL A 13 -38.53 20.33 47.72
CA VAL A 13 -37.84 19.41 48.66
C VAL A 13 -36.65 18.78 47.93
N ALA A 14 -35.52 18.73 48.63
CA ALA A 14 -34.15 18.57 48.15
C ALA A 14 -33.68 17.11 47.98
N ALA A 15 -32.63 16.93 47.18
CA ALA A 15 -31.65 15.84 47.34
C ALA A 15 -30.23 16.44 47.39
N ALA A 16 -29.44 15.95 48.35
CA ALA A 16 -28.23 16.56 48.87
C ALA A 16 -27.00 16.42 47.96
N VAL A 17 -26.16 17.45 47.92
CA VAL A 17 -24.77 17.37 47.46
C VAL A 17 -23.87 17.55 48.70
N ILE A 18 -23.14 16.49 49.05
CA ILE A 18 -22.06 16.56 50.05
C ILE A 18 -20.81 17.03 49.31
N ALA A 19 -20.30 18.20 49.69
CA ALA A 19 -18.96 18.64 49.34
C ALA A 19 -17.94 17.95 50.25
N VAL A 20 -16.94 17.30 49.66
CA VAL A 20 -15.66 17.03 50.34
C VAL A 20 -14.56 17.67 49.53
N THR A 21 -13.93 18.67 50.14
CA THR A 21 -12.70 19.32 49.72
C THR A 21 -11.51 18.39 49.97
N ALA A 22 -10.70 18.14 48.94
CA ALA A 22 -9.32 17.70 49.10
C ALA A 22 -8.44 18.45 48.11
N ALA A 23 -7.38 19.05 48.65
CA ALA A 23 -6.37 19.84 47.95
C ALA A 23 -5.66 19.00 46.88
N ALA A 24 -5.59 19.51 45.65
CA ALA A 24 -4.72 18.98 44.61
C ALA A 24 -3.30 19.55 44.80
N PRO A 25 -2.24 18.74 44.69
CA PRO A 25 -0.87 19.26 44.70
C PRO A 25 -0.63 20.09 43.43
N SER A 26 -0.05 21.27 43.62
CA SER A 26 0.47 22.09 42.53
C SER A 26 1.71 21.42 41.94
N VAL A 27 1.58 20.87 40.73
CA VAL A 27 2.74 20.52 39.91
C VAL A 27 3.16 21.79 39.19
N SER A 28 4.33 22.31 39.54
CA SER A 28 4.99 23.42 38.86
C SER A 28 5.45 22.94 37.49
N TYR A 29 4.84 23.46 36.42
CA TYR A 29 5.48 23.47 35.11
C TYR A 29 6.54 24.56 35.15
N ALA A 30 7.80 24.17 35.22
CA ALA A 30 8.89 25.05 34.83
C ALA A 30 8.70 25.32 33.33
N GLU A 31 8.55 26.59 32.98
CA GLU A 31 8.70 27.02 31.60
C GLU A 31 10.14 26.75 31.19
N ASP A 32 10.33 25.81 30.28
CA ASP A 32 11.55 25.74 29.50
C ASP A 32 11.22 26.11 28.06
N ALA A 33 11.77 27.24 27.66
CA ALA A 33 11.65 27.81 26.35
C ALA A 33 12.53 27.00 25.39
N SER A 34 11.89 26.16 24.59
CA SER A 34 12.38 25.79 23.27
C SER A 34 11.19 25.35 22.43
N ALA A 35 10.44 26.32 21.92
CA ALA A 35 9.77 26.17 20.64
C ALA A 35 10.87 26.05 19.57
N GLY A 36 11.54 24.90 19.56
CA GLY A 36 12.23 24.42 18.39
C GLY A 36 11.13 24.00 17.43
N ALA A 37 11.06 24.66 16.28
CA ALA A 37 10.30 24.15 15.15
C ALA A 37 10.57 22.64 15.06
N LEU A 38 9.51 21.84 15.14
CA LEU A 38 9.59 20.45 14.72
C LEU A 38 10.12 20.52 13.28
N ALA A 39 11.36 20.10 13.09
CA ALA A 39 11.85 19.79 11.77
C ALA A 39 10.95 18.65 11.28
N VAL A 40 9.94 19.00 10.48
CA VAL A 40 9.26 18.05 9.61
C VAL A 40 10.32 17.65 8.60
N GLY A 41 10.96 16.51 8.87
CA GLY A 41 12.23 16.15 8.25
C GLY A 41 12.71 14.83 8.80
N ALA A 42 11.91 13.79 8.59
CA ALA A 42 12.32 12.39 8.51
C ALA A 42 11.12 11.63 7.95
N ALA A 43 11.26 11.07 6.75
CA ALA A 43 10.28 10.23 6.09
C ALA A 43 9.97 9.00 6.97
N THR A 44 8.99 9.13 7.88
CA THR A 44 8.36 7.97 8.50
C THR A 44 7.56 7.29 7.39
N SER A 45 7.87 6.03 7.08
CA SER A 45 7.01 5.18 6.24
C SER A 45 5.56 5.45 6.65
N THR A 46 4.75 6.00 5.75
CA THR A 46 3.37 6.41 6.05
C THR A 46 2.58 5.18 6.40
N ARG A 47 2.55 4.90 7.68
CA ARG A 47 1.82 3.83 8.29
C ARG A 47 0.35 4.16 8.11
N ALA A 48 -0.36 3.38 7.29
CA ALA A 48 -1.78 3.59 7.13
C ALA A 48 -2.50 3.40 8.47
N ASP A 49 -3.24 4.42 8.88
CA ASP A 49 -4.07 4.46 10.07
C ASP A 49 -5.30 5.29 9.72
N PHE A 50 -6.31 4.62 9.14
CA PHE A 50 -7.50 5.25 8.60
C PHE A 50 -8.44 5.72 9.71
N ASP A 51 -8.30 5.19 10.93
CA ASP A 51 -9.16 5.52 12.07
C ASP A 51 -8.48 6.19 13.27
N GLY A 52 -7.17 6.43 13.17
CA GLY A 52 -6.36 7.22 14.08
C GLY A 52 -6.16 6.57 15.44
N ASP A 53 -6.27 5.24 15.52
CA ASP A 53 -6.16 4.51 16.79
C ASP A 53 -4.71 4.14 17.16
N GLY A 54 -3.76 4.47 16.28
CA GLY A 54 -2.35 4.19 16.48
C GLY A 54 -1.96 2.75 16.14
N TYR A 55 -2.83 1.95 15.49
CA TYR A 55 -2.54 0.62 14.92
C TYR A 55 -2.48 0.65 13.38
N THR A 56 -1.65 -0.19 12.75
CA THR A 56 -1.45 -0.11 11.29
C THR A 56 -2.58 -0.86 10.63
N ASP A 57 -3.32 -0.17 9.80
CA ASP A 57 -4.42 -0.72 9.04
C ASP A 57 -3.95 -1.28 7.70
N VAL A 58 -4.79 -2.13 7.12
CA VAL A 58 -4.58 -2.61 5.76
C VAL A 58 -5.86 -2.61 4.95
N ALA A 59 -5.86 -1.88 3.84
CA ALA A 59 -6.85 -2.03 2.79
C ALA A 59 -6.44 -3.14 1.80
N ILE A 60 -7.40 -4.01 1.47
CA ILE A 60 -7.22 -5.25 0.70
C ILE A 60 -8.25 -5.29 -0.43
N ALA A 61 -7.79 -5.40 -1.67
CA ALA A 61 -8.61 -5.34 -2.87
C ALA A 61 -9.31 -6.68 -3.21
N ALA A 62 -10.54 -6.59 -3.74
CA ALA A 62 -11.31 -7.68 -4.33
C ALA A 62 -12.06 -7.22 -5.60
N PRO A 63 -11.34 -6.80 -6.66
CA PRO A 63 -11.93 -6.13 -7.82
C PRO A 63 -12.83 -7.05 -8.67
N GLY A 64 -12.76 -8.36 -8.49
CA GLY A 64 -13.66 -9.29 -9.19
C GLY A 64 -14.99 -9.53 -8.46
N GLY A 65 -15.16 -8.97 -7.26
CA GLY A 65 -16.30 -9.22 -6.39
C GLY A 65 -17.64 -8.87 -7.02
N THR A 66 -18.63 -9.76 -6.83
CA THR A 66 -20.01 -9.52 -7.26
C THR A 66 -20.76 -8.70 -6.21
N VAL A 67 -21.14 -7.47 -6.55
CA VAL A 67 -21.88 -6.56 -5.65
C VAL A 67 -23.32 -6.44 -6.13
N ASN A 68 -24.30 -6.78 -5.29
CA ASN A 68 -25.74 -6.70 -5.60
C ASN A 68 -26.12 -7.33 -6.97
N GLY A 69 -25.49 -8.46 -7.32
CA GLY A 69 -25.74 -9.21 -8.55
C GLY A 69 -24.91 -8.77 -9.76
N LYS A 70 -24.06 -7.74 -9.62
CA LYS A 70 -23.21 -7.20 -10.69
C LYS A 70 -21.82 -7.81 -10.59
N SER A 71 -21.52 -8.76 -11.48
CA SER A 71 -20.24 -9.47 -11.51
C SER A 71 -19.09 -8.52 -11.84
N GLY A 72 -17.97 -8.60 -11.12
CA GLY A 72 -16.81 -7.74 -11.37
C GLY A 72 -17.01 -6.27 -11.02
N ALA A 73 -18.08 -5.91 -10.30
CA ALA A 73 -18.24 -4.57 -9.76
C ALA A 73 -17.10 -4.19 -8.81
N GLY A 74 -16.61 -5.17 -8.04
CA GLY A 74 -15.47 -4.98 -7.15
C GLY A 74 -15.84 -4.36 -5.80
N TYR A 75 -14.99 -4.62 -4.82
CA TYR A 75 -14.99 -4.01 -3.50
C TYR A 75 -13.57 -4.09 -2.92
N PHE A 76 -13.36 -3.44 -1.78
CA PHE A 76 -12.20 -3.69 -0.94
C PHE A 76 -12.63 -3.83 0.52
N ALA A 77 -11.76 -4.41 1.35
CA ALA A 77 -11.93 -4.43 2.79
C ALA A 77 -10.80 -3.64 3.45
N VAL A 78 -11.13 -2.84 4.46
CA VAL A 78 -10.15 -2.34 5.44
C VAL A 78 -10.18 -3.28 6.62
N VAL A 79 -9.03 -3.86 6.95
CA VAL A 79 -8.81 -4.58 8.20
C VAL A 79 -8.02 -3.67 9.11
N TYR A 80 -8.64 -3.24 10.20
CA TYR A 80 -7.98 -2.33 11.13
C TYR A 80 -6.91 -3.05 11.93
N GLY A 81 -5.83 -2.34 12.19
CA GLY A 81 -4.78 -2.78 13.05
C GLY A 81 -5.25 -3.00 14.48
N MET A 82 -4.45 -3.76 15.21
CA MET A 82 -4.57 -3.96 16.65
C MET A 82 -3.20 -4.41 17.17
N ALA A 83 -3.07 -4.59 18.49
CA ALA A 83 -1.80 -4.94 19.13
C ALA A 83 -1.18 -6.23 18.58
N GLU A 84 -2.02 -7.21 18.22
CA GLU A 84 -1.58 -8.49 17.64
C GLU A 84 -1.60 -8.49 16.09
N GLY A 85 -1.71 -7.32 15.46
CA GLY A 85 -1.74 -7.15 14.01
C GLY A 85 -3.14 -7.29 13.37
N PRO A 86 -3.29 -6.99 12.07
CA PRO A 86 -4.59 -7.00 11.39
C PRO A 86 -5.16 -8.44 11.29
N ASN A 87 -6.14 -8.78 12.13
CA ASN A 87 -6.71 -10.15 12.21
C ASN A 87 -8.08 -10.34 11.54
N GLY A 88 -8.64 -9.29 10.93
CA GLY A 88 -9.95 -9.34 10.26
C GLY A 88 -11.16 -9.17 11.18
N VAL A 89 -10.99 -8.97 12.50
CA VAL A 89 -12.12 -8.78 13.44
C VAL A 89 -12.73 -7.39 13.29
N LYS A 90 -11.93 -6.33 13.47
CA LYS A 90 -12.34 -4.94 13.25
C LYS A 90 -12.11 -4.62 11.78
N ARG A 91 -13.18 -4.29 11.04
CA ARG A 91 -13.12 -4.14 9.58
C ARG A 91 -14.22 -3.28 8.98
N GLN A 92 -13.97 -2.78 7.78
CA GLN A 92 -14.98 -2.25 6.85
C GLN A 92 -14.92 -3.01 5.53
N VAL A 93 -16.05 -3.18 4.85
CA VAL A 93 -16.14 -3.71 3.49
C VAL A 93 -16.87 -2.68 2.66
N ILE A 94 -16.24 -2.18 1.60
CA ILE A 94 -16.69 -0.99 0.86
C ILE A 94 -16.74 -1.28 -0.64
N SER A 95 -17.88 -0.94 -1.25
CA SER A 95 -18.11 -0.90 -2.69
C SER A 95 -18.80 0.42 -3.07
N GLN A 96 -18.93 0.68 -4.37
CA GLN A 96 -19.65 1.87 -4.88
C GLN A 96 -21.14 1.91 -4.49
N ASP A 97 -21.76 0.77 -4.16
CA ASP A 97 -23.15 0.74 -3.69
C ASP A 97 -23.29 1.16 -2.20
N ARG A 98 -22.19 1.41 -1.48
CA ARG A 98 -22.24 1.95 -0.11
C ARG A 98 -22.68 3.41 -0.15
N TYR A 99 -23.64 3.77 0.70
CA TYR A 99 -24.09 5.15 0.85
C TYR A 99 -22.91 6.11 1.10
N GLY A 100 -22.89 7.23 0.36
CA GLY A 100 -21.85 8.26 0.47
C GLY A 100 -20.62 7.99 -0.41
N ILE A 101 -20.54 6.86 -1.10
CA ILE A 101 -19.54 6.62 -2.14
C ILE A 101 -20.09 7.09 -3.50
N PRO A 102 -19.33 7.91 -4.27
CA PRO A 102 -19.72 8.31 -5.61
C PRO A 102 -19.91 7.13 -6.57
N GLY A 103 -20.84 7.31 -7.51
CA GLY A 103 -21.18 6.29 -8.52
C GLY A 103 -22.19 5.28 -8.00
N THR A 104 -22.40 4.24 -8.79
CA THR A 104 -23.16 3.04 -8.41
C THR A 104 -22.39 1.86 -8.95
N ALA A 105 -22.40 0.72 -8.27
CA ALA A 105 -21.77 -0.45 -8.83
C ALA A 105 -22.42 -0.81 -10.17
N GLU A 106 -21.63 -1.30 -11.11
CA GLU A 106 -22.01 -1.82 -12.41
C GLU A 106 -21.14 -3.06 -12.69
N ALA A 107 -21.53 -3.85 -13.68
CA ALA A 107 -20.79 -5.08 -13.98
C ALA A 107 -19.50 -4.73 -14.72
N GLY A 108 -18.34 -4.92 -14.08
CA GLY A 108 -17.03 -4.68 -14.68
C GLY A 108 -16.32 -3.42 -14.20
N ASP A 109 -16.87 -2.68 -13.23
CA ASP A 109 -16.22 -1.45 -12.72
C ASP A 109 -14.87 -1.71 -12.07
N HIS A 110 -14.72 -2.90 -11.48
CA HIS A 110 -13.53 -3.33 -10.77
C HIS A 110 -13.11 -2.34 -9.66
N PHE A 111 -14.07 -1.75 -8.94
CA PHE A 111 -13.80 -0.87 -7.81
C PHE A 111 -12.87 -1.56 -6.79
N GLY A 112 -11.81 -0.85 -6.40
CA GLY A 112 -10.72 -1.44 -5.62
C GLY A 112 -9.61 -2.05 -6.47
N SER A 113 -9.53 -1.77 -7.77
CA SER A 113 -8.47 -2.32 -8.64
C SER A 113 -7.07 -1.85 -8.25
N HIS A 114 -6.97 -0.63 -7.69
CA HIS A 114 -5.77 -0.10 -7.06
C HIS A 114 -6.18 0.72 -5.83
N LEU A 115 -5.26 0.82 -4.86
CA LEU A 115 -5.48 1.40 -3.54
C LEU A 115 -4.22 2.19 -3.16
N THR A 116 -4.34 3.49 -2.92
CA THR A 116 -3.21 4.36 -2.51
C THR A 116 -3.56 5.03 -1.19
N ALA A 117 -2.73 4.86 -0.17
CA ALA A 117 -2.99 5.43 1.15
C ALA A 117 -2.15 6.69 1.39
N ALA A 118 -2.78 7.77 1.84
CA ALA A 118 -2.12 9.05 2.13
C ALA A 118 -3.06 9.94 2.94
N ASP A 119 -2.54 10.78 3.84
CA ASP A 119 -3.30 11.88 4.43
C ASP A 119 -3.32 13.07 3.45
N LEU A 120 -4.38 13.15 2.63
CA LEU A 120 -4.45 14.09 1.51
C LEU A 120 -5.00 15.46 1.92
N ASP A 121 -5.77 15.52 3.01
CA ASP A 121 -6.32 16.77 3.54
C ASP A 121 -5.60 17.30 4.80
N GLY A 122 -4.61 16.57 5.29
CA GLY A 122 -3.73 16.98 6.38
C GLY A 122 -4.41 16.96 7.74
N ASP A 123 -5.43 16.12 7.93
CA ASP A 123 -6.20 16.05 9.17
C ASP A 123 -5.62 15.06 10.20
N GLY A 124 -4.56 14.34 9.83
CA GLY A 124 -3.86 13.37 10.66
C GLY A 124 -4.43 11.95 10.58
N PHE A 125 -5.47 11.72 9.78
CA PHE A 125 -5.96 10.38 9.44
C PHE A 125 -5.49 9.99 8.05
N THR A 126 -5.17 8.71 7.85
CA THR A 126 -4.87 8.24 6.50
C THR A 126 -6.16 8.21 5.68
N ASP A 127 -6.11 8.71 4.45
CA ASP A 127 -7.16 8.55 3.43
C ASP A 127 -6.83 7.43 2.45
N LEU A 128 -7.79 7.05 1.62
CA LEU A 128 -7.60 6.02 0.61
C LEU A 128 -8.11 6.47 -0.76
N VAL A 129 -7.22 6.57 -1.74
CA VAL A 129 -7.59 6.67 -3.16
C VAL A 129 -7.92 5.29 -3.69
N VAL A 130 -9.07 5.16 -4.35
CA VAL A 130 -9.58 3.91 -4.90
C VAL A 130 -9.98 4.10 -6.35
N GLY A 131 -9.47 3.23 -7.21
CA GLY A 131 -9.84 3.17 -8.63
C GLY A 131 -11.00 2.23 -8.93
N ALA A 132 -11.86 2.66 -9.86
CA ALA A 132 -12.80 1.83 -10.61
C ALA A 132 -12.56 2.05 -12.11
N PRO A 133 -11.65 1.30 -12.75
CA PRO A 133 -11.22 1.54 -14.12
C PRO A 133 -12.29 1.18 -15.17
N GLY A 134 -13.34 0.46 -14.78
CA GLY A 134 -14.50 0.17 -15.63
C GLY A 134 -15.66 1.14 -15.45
N GLU A 135 -15.56 2.14 -14.57
CA GLU A 135 -16.68 3.03 -14.28
C GLU A 135 -17.18 3.79 -15.52
N ASP A 136 -18.49 3.74 -15.75
CA ASP A 136 -19.21 4.60 -16.67
C ASP A 136 -19.52 5.95 -16.01
N ILE A 137 -19.27 7.07 -16.71
CA ILE A 137 -19.69 8.40 -16.23
C ILE A 137 -20.65 9.04 -17.23
N GLY A 138 -21.93 9.11 -16.83
CA GLY A 138 -23.00 9.62 -17.67
C GLY A 138 -23.22 8.72 -18.88
N THR A 139 -22.81 9.19 -20.07
CA THR A 139 -22.90 8.38 -21.31
C THR A 139 -21.54 7.88 -21.78
N ALA A 140 -20.45 8.24 -21.10
CA ALA A 140 -19.10 7.82 -21.46
C ALA A 140 -18.80 6.50 -20.76
N ARG A 141 -18.57 5.46 -21.57
CA ARG A 141 -18.38 4.09 -21.08
C ARG A 141 -16.95 3.81 -20.69
N ASP A 142 -16.78 3.08 -19.59
CA ASP A 142 -15.51 2.62 -19.04
C ASP A 142 -14.47 3.75 -19.01
N VAL A 143 -14.84 4.98 -18.65
CA VAL A 143 -13.84 6.07 -18.58
C VAL A 143 -12.99 5.98 -17.33
N GLY A 144 -13.47 5.22 -16.35
CA GLY A 144 -12.83 5.00 -15.07
C GLY A 144 -13.00 6.19 -14.12
N LEU A 145 -12.97 5.91 -12.82
CA LEU A 145 -13.10 6.91 -11.77
C LEU A 145 -12.11 6.65 -10.63
N ASN A 146 -11.44 7.72 -10.20
CA ASN A 146 -10.67 7.75 -8.96
C ASN A 146 -11.48 8.46 -7.87
N THR A 147 -11.62 7.79 -6.73
CA THR A 147 -12.37 8.28 -5.57
C THR A 147 -11.47 8.29 -4.34
N VAL A 148 -11.42 9.41 -3.63
CA VAL A 148 -10.81 9.46 -2.29
C VAL A 148 -11.88 9.10 -1.27
N LEU A 149 -11.58 8.17 -0.38
CA LEU A 149 -12.33 7.95 0.85
C LEU A 149 -11.54 8.59 1.99
N TRP A 150 -12.19 9.51 2.70
CA TRP A 150 -11.58 10.29 3.76
C TRP A 150 -11.53 9.47 5.06
N GLY A 151 -10.35 9.40 5.65
CA GLY A 151 -10.10 8.88 6.98
C GLY A 151 -10.79 9.72 8.06
N GLY A 152 -10.81 9.17 9.27
CA GLY A 152 -11.41 9.84 10.41
C GLY A 152 -11.78 8.86 11.51
N VAL A 153 -12.30 9.38 12.61
CA VAL A 153 -12.71 8.54 13.74
C VAL A 153 -13.68 7.45 13.29
N GLY A 154 -13.27 6.19 13.44
CA GLY A 154 -14.05 5.01 13.00
C GLY A 154 -13.83 4.59 11.54
N GLY A 155 -12.86 5.19 10.86
CA GLY A 155 -12.36 4.79 9.56
C GLY A 155 -12.96 5.54 8.37
N LEU A 156 -12.95 4.89 7.20
CA LEU A 156 -13.36 5.48 5.94
C LEU A 156 -14.88 5.74 5.91
N ALA A 157 -15.27 7.00 6.09
CA ALA A 157 -16.67 7.37 6.28
C ALA A 157 -17.27 8.06 5.06
N THR A 158 -16.60 9.09 4.54
CA THR A 158 -17.06 9.94 3.43
C THR A 158 -16.14 9.79 2.23
N ALA A 159 -16.65 10.08 1.03
CA ALA A 159 -15.85 9.95 -0.17
C ALA A 159 -16.12 11.05 -1.20
N THR A 160 -15.15 11.26 -2.09
CA THR A 160 -15.22 12.28 -3.12
C THR A 160 -14.54 11.80 -4.39
N GLY A 161 -15.24 11.91 -5.52
CA GLY A 161 -14.66 11.62 -6.82
C GLY A 161 -13.66 12.73 -7.16
N ILE A 162 -12.42 12.36 -7.40
CA ILE A 162 -11.36 13.31 -7.74
C ILE A 162 -11.11 13.38 -9.24
N GLY A 163 -11.66 12.48 -10.04
CA GLY A 163 -11.68 12.63 -11.49
C GLY A 163 -11.63 11.32 -12.25
N GLN A 164 -11.79 11.44 -13.57
CA GLN A 164 -11.76 10.30 -14.49
C GLN A 164 -10.35 9.74 -14.63
N GLY A 165 -10.28 8.43 -14.88
CA GLY A 165 -9.03 7.76 -15.18
C GLY A 165 -9.00 6.31 -14.73
N ARG A 166 -8.10 5.56 -15.33
CA ARG A 166 -7.85 4.14 -15.05
C ARG A 166 -6.45 3.89 -14.47
N ALA A 167 -5.60 4.92 -14.47
CA ALA A 167 -4.22 4.81 -14.05
C ALA A 167 -4.13 4.73 -12.53
N GLU A 168 -3.26 3.84 -12.06
CA GLU A 168 -2.87 3.76 -10.66
C GLU A 168 -2.26 5.09 -10.19
N THR A 169 -2.52 5.40 -8.92
CA THR A 169 -2.01 6.58 -8.23
C THR A 169 -0.82 6.22 -7.33
N GLN A 170 0.12 7.13 -7.19
CA GLN A 170 1.10 7.14 -6.12
C GLN A 170 0.96 8.44 -5.34
N ALA A 171 1.16 8.37 -4.03
CA ALA A 171 1.14 9.54 -3.17
C ALA A 171 2.55 9.85 -2.65
N GLY A 172 2.81 11.12 -2.42
CA GLY A 172 4.11 11.64 -2.01
C GLY A 172 4.08 13.16 -1.98
N ASP A 173 4.96 13.77 -1.21
CA ASP A 173 5.21 15.22 -1.28
C ASP A 173 6.24 15.47 -2.40
N PHE A 174 5.78 15.59 -3.64
CA PHE A 174 6.66 15.65 -4.81
C PHE A 174 7.18 17.06 -5.10
N ASP A 175 6.61 18.08 -4.46
CA ASP A 175 7.09 19.46 -4.52
C ASP A 175 7.70 20.02 -3.22
N GLY A 176 7.74 19.21 -2.16
CA GLY A 176 8.46 19.53 -0.92
C GLY A 176 7.75 20.59 -0.07
N ASP A 177 6.46 20.82 -0.30
CA ASP A 177 5.68 21.85 0.37
C ASP A 177 5.07 21.38 1.72
N GLY A 178 5.24 20.09 2.04
CA GLY A 178 4.73 19.45 3.25
C GLY A 178 3.31 18.91 3.12
N HIS A 179 2.68 18.99 1.94
CA HIS A 179 1.40 18.38 1.63
C HIS A 179 1.57 17.19 0.69
N LEU A 180 0.80 16.13 0.93
CA LEU A 180 0.84 14.97 0.04
C LEU A 180 0.09 15.26 -1.26
N ASP A 181 0.74 14.89 -2.35
CA ASP A 181 0.28 14.98 -3.72
C ASP A 181 -0.17 13.62 -4.25
N LEU A 182 -0.76 13.62 -5.45
CA LEU A 182 -1.05 12.43 -6.22
C LEU A 182 -0.42 12.49 -7.62
N ALA A 183 0.37 11.47 -7.94
CA ALA A 183 0.91 11.20 -9.25
C ALA A 183 0.16 10.04 -9.91
N THR A 184 -0.13 10.16 -11.20
CA THR A 184 -0.50 9.04 -12.09
C THR A 184 0.49 8.98 -13.23
N ALA A 185 0.40 7.95 -14.09
CA ALA A 185 1.20 7.89 -15.32
C ALA A 185 1.03 9.10 -16.27
N TYR A 186 0.05 9.99 -16.03
CA TYR A 186 -0.29 11.09 -16.94
C TYR A 186 -0.37 12.47 -16.27
N GLN A 187 -0.68 12.53 -14.97
CA GLN A 187 -1.05 13.77 -14.29
C GLN A 187 -0.50 13.83 -12.87
N MET A 188 -0.06 15.02 -12.48
CA MET A 188 0.18 15.44 -11.10
C MET A 188 -0.97 16.27 -10.56
N ARG A 189 -1.28 16.05 -9.28
CA ARG A 189 -2.26 16.80 -8.52
C ARG A 189 -1.64 17.10 -7.17
N TYR A 190 -1.35 18.36 -6.94
CA TYR A 190 -0.62 18.81 -5.78
C TYR A 190 -1.54 19.18 -4.64
N GLY A 191 -1.17 18.76 -3.43
CA GLY A 191 -1.86 19.06 -2.19
C GLY A 191 -1.80 20.54 -1.80
N PRO A 192 -2.48 20.94 -0.72
CA PRO A 192 -3.44 20.11 0.02
C PRO A 192 -4.72 19.86 -0.77
N PHE A 193 -5.38 18.74 -0.51
CA PHE A 193 -6.67 18.41 -1.11
C PHE A 193 -7.83 18.91 -0.24
N SER A 194 -8.86 19.46 -0.88
CA SER A 194 -10.14 19.72 -0.21
C SER A 194 -11.03 18.48 -0.23
N ARG A 195 -11.84 18.28 0.82
CA ARG A 195 -12.90 17.24 0.86
C ARG A 195 -13.99 17.37 -0.20
N THR A 196 -13.94 18.40 -1.04
CA THR A 196 -14.80 18.57 -2.23
C THR A 196 -14.10 18.14 -3.53
N GLY A 197 -12.88 17.59 -3.44
CA GLY A 197 -12.16 16.95 -4.53
C GLY A 197 -11.17 17.83 -5.29
N GLY A 198 -10.94 19.06 -4.81
CA GLY A 198 -10.01 20.00 -5.44
C GLY A 198 -8.59 19.87 -4.89
N ALA A 199 -7.63 19.58 -5.76
CA ALA A 199 -6.20 19.78 -5.55
C ALA A 199 -5.85 21.27 -5.61
N ALA A 200 -4.77 21.71 -4.95
CA ALA A 200 -4.33 23.10 -4.99
C ALA A 200 -3.76 23.49 -6.36
N ARG A 201 -3.04 22.56 -6.99
CA ARG A 201 -2.45 22.72 -8.33
C ARG A 201 -2.53 21.40 -9.08
N THR A 202 -2.56 21.46 -10.41
CA THR A 202 -2.46 20.27 -11.27
C THR A 202 -1.50 20.54 -12.41
N GLY A 203 -0.88 19.48 -12.91
CA GLY A 203 0.05 19.54 -14.05
C GLY A 203 0.22 18.18 -14.72
N PRO A 204 0.93 18.10 -15.85
CA PRO A 204 1.36 16.80 -16.37
C PRO A 204 2.37 16.14 -15.40
N LEU A 205 2.54 14.82 -15.47
CA LEU A 205 3.63 14.12 -14.76
C LEU A 205 4.98 14.71 -15.18
N VAL A 206 5.28 14.54 -16.46
CA VAL A 206 6.39 15.06 -17.26
C VAL A 206 6.08 14.61 -18.70
N ASP A 207 6.66 15.27 -19.72
CA ASP A 207 6.55 14.82 -21.11
C ASP A 207 7.46 13.62 -21.35
N LEU A 208 7.02 12.44 -20.88
CA LEU A 208 7.67 11.18 -21.20
C LEU A 208 6.91 10.57 -22.38
N ASP A 209 7.52 10.58 -23.56
CA ASP A 209 7.05 9.81 -24.71
C ASP A 209 7.29 8.29 -24.48
N VAL A 210 6.80 7.77 -23.34
CA VAL A 210 6.99 6.41 -22.86
C VAL A 210 5.71 5.86 -22.21
N ARG A 211 5.54 4.54 -22.28
CA ARG A 211 4.55 3.82 -21.49
C ARG A 211 5.13 3.53 -20.11
N VAL A 212 4.39 3.91 -19.06
CA VAL A 212 4.69 3.53 -17.66
C VAL A 212 4.05 2.17 -17.37
N TYR A 213 4.85 1.22 -16.88
CA TYR A 213 4.43 -0.13 -16.54
C TYR A 213 4.25 -0.34 -15.03
N ALA A 214 5.11 0.31 -14.24
CA ALA A 214 5.05 0.32 -12.79
C ALA A 214 5.63 1.65 -12.29
N MET A 215 5.17 2.11 -11.13
CA MET A 215 5.65 3.33 -10.50
C MET A 215 5.62 3.21 -8.98
N ARG A 216 6.59 3.82 -8.30
CA ARG A 216 6.65 3.85 -6.83
C ARG A 216 7.24 5.16 -6.35
N ALA A 217 6.55 5.78 -5.39
CA ALA A 217 7.00 7.02 -4.76
C ALA A 217 7.84 6.76 -3.50
N GLY A 218 8.84 7.60 -3.28
CA GLY A 218 9.72 7.58 -2.11
C GLY A 218 10.97 8.43 -2.32
N ASP A 219 11.75 8.65 -1.26
CA ASP A 219 12.92 9.53 -1.27
C ASP A 219 14.21 8.71 -1.46
N VAL A 220 14.69 8.63 -2.70
CA VAL A 220 15.84 7.77 -3.04
C VAL A 220 17.18 8.50 -2.96
N ASP A 221 17.17 9.82 -2.83
CA ASP A 221 18.39 10.62 -2.67
C ASP A 221 18.55 11.32 -1.32
N GLY A 222 17.55 11.22 -0.46
CA GLY A 222 17.58 11.60 0.94
C GLY A 222 17.46 13.10 1.15
N ASP A 223 16.85 13.82 0.22
CA ASP A 223 16.70 15.27 0.30
C ASP A 223 15.41 15.72 1.00
N GLY A 224 14.54 14.77 1.38
CA GLY A 224 13.29 15.00 2.07
C GLY A 224 12.11 15.31 1.14
N THR A 225 12.34 15.47 -0.16
CA THR A 225 11.28 15.57 -1.18
C THR A 225 11.02 14.19 -1.74
N THR A 226 9.75 13.87 -2.01
CA THR A 226 9.41 12.57 -2.57
C THR A 226 9.81 12.51 -4.04
N ASP A 227 10.52 11.45 -4.44
CA ASP A 227 10.78 11.12 -5.83
C ASP A 227 9.79 10.09 -6.36
N LEU A 228 9.81 9.87 -7.67
CA LEU A 228 9.05 8.81 -8.33
C LEU A 228 9.95 7.94 -9.19
N VAL A 229 10.03 6.65 -8.86
CA VAL A 229 10.70 5.66 -9.70
C VAL A 229 9.68 5.03 -10.62
N VAL A 230 9.95 5.05 -11.93
CA VAL A 230 9.07 4.46 -12.96
C VAL A 230 9.80 3.37 -13.74
N SER A 231 9.11 2.27 -14.01
CA SER A 231 9.48 1.32 -15.07
C SER A 231 8.79 1.76 -16.35
N SER A 232 9.55 2.18 -17.35
CA SER A 232 8.98 2.74 -18.58
C SER A 232 9.72 2.31 -19.84
N GLY A 233 8.99 2.29 -20.97
CA GLY A 233 9.54 1.92 -22.29
C GLY A 233 8.88 2.70 -23.42
N SER A 234 9.52 2.77 -24.58
CA SER A 234 9.07 3.57 -25.73
C SER A 234 7.66 3.19 -26.23
N TRP A 235 6.88 4.17 -26.67
CA TRP A 235 5.60 3.95 -27.38
C TRP A 235 5.79 3.47 -28.83
N ASP A 236 6.97 3.69 -29.41
CA ASP A 236 7.27 3.49 -30.82
C ASP A 236 7.08 2.02 -31.22
N SER A 237 5.93 1.77 -31.83
CA SER A 237 5.59 0.54 -32.52
C SER A 237 5.38 0.81 -34.01
N ASP A 238 5.58 2.05 -34.45
CA ASP A 238 5.29 2.55 -35.79
C ASP A 238 6.54 2.64 -36.70
N ASP A 239 7.76 2.55 -36.17
CA ASP A 239 8.99 2.48 -36.97
C ASP A 239 9.41 1.06 -37.41
N GLY A 240 8.69 0.02 -36.98
CA GLY A 240 8.97 -1.38 -37.34
C GLY A 240 10.24 -1.95 -36.69
N GLY A 241 10.84 -1.24 -35.73
CA GLY A 241 11.92 -1.70 -34.88
C GLY A 241 11.45 -2.61 -33.73
N SER A 242 12.39 -3.28 -33.07
CA SER A 242 12.11 -4.00 -31.83
C SER A 242 11.91 -3.00 -30.69
N ILE A 243 10.72 -2.97 -30.08
CA ILE A 243 10.45 -2.16 -28.88
C ILE A 243 11.47 -2.55 -27.80
N PRO A 244 12.32 -1.62 -27.30
CA PRO A 244 13.25 -1.94 -26.24
C PRO A 244 12.50 -2.32 -24.95
N PRO A 245 13.03 -3.25 -24.15
CA PRO A 245 12.40 -3.61 -22.89
C PRO A 245 12.31 -2.39 -21.95
N PRO A 246 11.29 -2.32 -21.08
CA PRO A 246 11.16 -1.21 -20.15
C PRO A 246 12.36 -1.14 -19.19
N GLN A 247 12.72 0.07 -18.80
CA GLN A 247 13.85 0.39 -17.93
C GLN A 247 13.38 1.25 -16.76
N LEU A 248 14.11 1.17 -15.64
CA LEU A 248 13.89 2.07 -14.52
C LEU A 248 14.37 3.49 -14.86
N GLN A 249 13.58 4.48 -14.48
CA GLN A 249 13.90 5.90 -14.55
C GLN A 249 13.51 6.55 -13.22
N LEU A 250 14.37 7.43 -12.72
CA LEU A 250 14.06 8.30 -11.60
C LEU A 250 13.45 9.61 -12.12
N LEU A 251 12.30 9.99 -11.60
CA LEU A 251 11.82 11.36 -11.63
C LEU A 251 12.06 11.97 -10.26
N LYS A 252 12.92 12.96 -10.20
CA LYS A 252 13.33 13.59 -8.95
C LYS A 252 12.27 14.60 -8.50
N GLY A 253 11.91 14.60 -7.22
CA GLY A 253 11.11 15.65 -6.59
C GLY A 253 11.87 16.98 -6.55
N THR A 254 11.19 18.08 -6.81
CA THR A 254 11.76 19.44 -6.78
C THR A 254 10.68 20.43 -6.37
N GLU A 255 11.02 21.65 -5.95
CA GLU A 255 10.04 22.69 -5.61
C GLU A 255 8.98 22.98 -6.71
N ASP A 256 9.26 22.65 -7.98
CA ASP A 256 8.31 22.81 -9.09
C ASP A 256 7.46 21.54 -9.36
N GLY A 257 7.77 20.43 -8.68
CA GLY A 257 7.26 19.09 -8.88
C GLY A 257 8.31 18.12 -9.45
N LEU A 258 7.85 17.05 -10.11
CA LEU A 258 8.73 16.01 -10.65
C LEU A 258 9.55 16.47 -11.86
N ALA A 259 10.85 16.18 -11.85
CA ALA A 259 11.78 16.41 -12.94
C ALA A 259 12.39 15.09 -13.44
N ALA A 260 12.37 14.85 -14.76
CA ALA A 260 12.89 13.61 -15.32
C ALA A 260 14.43 13.50 -15.21
N GLY A 261 14.89 12.46 -14.52
CA GLY A 261 16.29 12.03 -14.47
C GLY A 261 16.66 11.03 -15.56
N PRO A 262 17.92 10.54 -15.56
CA PRO A 262 18.38 9.57 -16.56
C PRO A 262 17.74 8.19 -16.35
N PHE A 263 17.60 7.45 -17.45
CA PHE A 263 17.27 6.02 -17.40
C PHE A 263 18.45 5.21 -16.86
N ILE A 264 18.16 4.18 -16.06
CA ILE A 264 19.13 3.14 -15.73
C ILE A 264 19.10 2.09 -16.83
N ALA A 265 19.92 2.30 -17.85
CA ALA A 265 20.05 1.41 -19.00
C ALA A 265 21.05 0.27 -18.72
N SER A 266 20.68 -0.66 -17.83
CA SER A 266 21.43 -1.90 -17.57
C SER A 266 20.59 -3.14 -17.90
N PRO A 267 21.17 -4.25 -18.39
CA PRO A 267 20.47 -5.55 -18.48
C PRO A 267 19.89 -6.03 -17.14
N ASP A 268 20.34 -5.45 -16.03
CA ASP A 268 19.90 -5.78 -14.68
C ASP A 268 18.53 -5.14 -14.34
N THR A 269 18.18 -4.02 -14.97
CA THR A 269 16.98 -3.20 -14.69
C THR A 269 15.88 -3.32 -15.75
N VAL A 270 16.02 -4.29 -16.67
CA VAL A 270 14.99 -4.60 -17.67
C VAL A 270 13.91 -5.51 -17.09
N SER A 271 12.64 -5.15 -17.34
CA SER A 271 11.44 -5.89 -16.88
C SER A 271 11.15 -5.80 -15.38
N ALA A 272 11.08 -4.57 -14.84
CA ALA A 272 10.58 -4.35 -13.49
C ALA A 272 9.04 -4.43 -13.47
N ASP A 273 8.52 -5.53 -12.93
CA ASP A 273 7.08 -5.86 -12.90
C ASP A 273 6.40 -5.35 -11.61
N SER A 274 7.18 -5.18 -10.55
CA SER A 274 6.77 -4.68 -9.23
C SER A 274 7.92 -3.85 -8.66
N ILE A 275 7.62 -2.73 -8.01
CA ILE A 275 8.61 -1.82 -7.42
C ILE A 275 8.20 -1.52 -5.98
N ALA A 276 9.17 -1.57 -5.06
CA ALA A 276 9.05 -1.12 -3.68
C ALA A 276 10.31 -0.36 -3.28
N LEU A 277 10.19 0.55 -2.32
CA LEU A 277 11.29 1.39 -1.84
C LEU A 277 11.46 1.19 -0.33
N GLY A 278 12.72 1.25 0.13
CA GLY A 278 13.06 1.31 1.54
C GLY A 278 14.56 1.23 1.76
N ASP A 279 15.02 1.65 2.93
CA ASP A 279 16.45 1.76 3.26
C ASP A 279 17.01 0.40 3.71
N ILE A 280 17.52 -0.39 2.76
CA ILE A 280 17.97 -1.77 3.00
C ILE A 280 19.31 -1.79 3.74
N ASP A 281 20.12 -0.73 3.60
CA ASP A 281 21.46 -0.62 4.19
C ASP A 281 21.63 0.44 5.29
N ASP A 282 20.53 1.07 5.72
CA ASP A 282 20.43 2.08 6.79
C ASP A 282 21.37 3.27 6.54
N ASP A 283 21.41 3.74 5.29
CA ASP A 283 22.28 4.84 4.85
C ASP A 283 21.59 6.21 4.76
N GLY A 284 20.29 6.24 5.13
CA GLY A 284 19.41 7.39 5.15
C GLY A 284 18.73 7.67 3.81
N ARG A 285 18.87 6.80 2.81
CA ARG A 285 18.22 6.90 1.50
C ARG A 285 17.47 5.63 1.18
N GLN A 286 16.35 5.75 0.50
CA GLN A 286 15.61 4.56 0.09
C GLN A 286 16.26 3.90 -1.12
N ASP A 287 16.40 2.58 -1.05
CA ASP A 287 16.81 1.75 -2.17
C ASP A 287 15.61 1.32 -3.01
N VAL A 288 15.85 1.12 -4.30
CA VAL A 288 14.85 0.61 -5.23
C VAL A 288 14.92 -0.90 -5.29
N VAL A 289 13.87 -1.57 -4.81
CA VAL A 289 13.68 -3.02 -4.92
C VAL A 289 12.66 -3.30 -6.02
N PHE A 290 12.97 -4.21 -6.93
CA PHE A 290 12.07 -4.54 -8.03
C PHE A 290 12.06 -6.01 -8.39
N GLY A 291 10.90 -6.47 -8.84
CA GLY A 291 10.66 -7.83 -9.30
C GLY A 291 10.95 -7.99 -10.79
N ARG A 292 11.58 -9.10 -11.17
CA ARG A 292 11.81 -9.56 -12.56
C ARG A 292 11.28 -10.97 -12.70
N SER A 293 9.97 -11.13 -12.65
CA SER A 293 9.31 -12.40 -12.41
C SER A 293 9.46 -13.41 -13.56
N THR A 294 9.70 -12.93 -14.78
CA THR A 294 9.84 -13.78 -15.98
C THR A 294 11.29 -14.05 -16.39
N ALA A 295 12.27 -13.84 -15.51
CA ALA A 295 13.67 -14.10 -15.80
C ALA A 295 13.95 -15.60 -16.01
N ALA A 296 14.92 -15.93 -16.89
CA ALA A 296 15.37 -17.31 -17.06
C ALA A 296 15.89 -17.87 -15.73
N GLY A 297 15.29 -18.98 -15.24
CA GLY A 297 15.64 -19.58 -13.95
C GLY A 297 14.68 -19.27 -12.79
N GLY A 298 13.46 -18.83 -13.09
CA GLY A 298 12.36 -18.77 -12.11
C GLY A 298 12.06 -17.38 -11.57
N GLY A 299 12.70 -16.32 -12.08
CA GLY A 299 12.50 -14.95 -11.62
C GLY A 299 13.61 -14.45 -10.69
N LEU A 300 13.68 -13.13 -10.52
CA LEU A 300 14.69 -12.44 -9.69
C LEU A 300 14.06 -11.26 -8.95
N VAL A 301 14.69 -10.88 -7.83
CA VAL A 301 14.56 -9.56 -7.20
C VAL A 301 15.85 -8.78 -7.47
N GLY A 302 15.72 -7.54 -7.92
CA GLY A 302 16.80 -6.59 -8.07
C GLY A 302 16.77 -5.50 -7.00
N VAL A 303 17.94 -5.03 -6.56
CA VAL A 303 18.09 -3.88 -5.66
C VAL A 303 19.06 -2.88 -6.28
N VAL A 304 18.62 -1.64 -6.49
CA VAL A 304 19.46 -0.50 -6.88
C VAL A 304 19.54 0.45 -5.70
N ARG A 305 20.75 0.77 -5.25
CA ARG A 305 20.92 1.64 -4.10
C ARG A 305 20.54 3.09 -4.37
N GLY A 306 19.94 3.73 -3.38
CA GLY A 306 19.79 5.18 -3.29
C GLY A 306 21.14 5.86 -3.07
N THR A 307 21.32 7.04 -3.63
CA THR A 307 22.53 7.87 -3.50
C THR A 307 22.13 9.32 -3.49
N ALA A 308 22.95 10.20 -2.92
CA ALA A 308 22.68 11.64 -2.94
C ALA A 308 22.59 12.27 -4.36
N ASN A 309 22.87 11.51 -5.43
CA ASN A 309 22.69 11.94 -6.82
C ASN A 309 21.61 11.13 -7.56
N GLY A 310 20.68 10.51 -6.83
CA GLY A 310 19.69 9.58 -7.37
C GLY A 310 20.13 8.13 -7.22
N LEU A 311 20.13 7.35 -8.30
CA LEU A 311 20.28 5.89 -8.21
C LEU A 311 21.69 5.39 -8.61
N ALA A 312 22.15 4.34 -7.94
CA ALA A 312 23.36 3.61 -8.34
C ALA A 312 23.22 3.00 -9.75
N PRO A 313 24.31 2.87 -10.53
CA PRO A 313 24.22 2.45 -11.93
C PRO A 313 23.98 0.94 -12.15
N ARG A 314 23.96 0.13 -11.09
CA ARG A 314 23.85 -1.34 -11.17
C ARG A 314 22.93 -1.85 -10.07
N ALA A 315 22.17 -2.90 -10.41
CA ALA A 315 21.40 -3.64 -9.44
C ALA A 315 22.18 -4.85 -8.90
N ALA A 316 22.01 -5.16 -7.62
CA ALA A 316 22.26 -6.50 -7.10
C ALA A 316 21.07 -7.40 -7.43
N LEU A 317 21.30 -8.62 -7.93
CA LEU A 317 20.25 -9.54 -8.34
C LEU A 317 20.25 -10.78 -7.44
N ILE A 318 19.07 -11.15 -6.93
CA ILE A 318 18.85 -12.29 -6.04
C ILE A 318 17.72 -13.15 -6.60
N GLY A 319 17.89 -14.47 -6.60
CA GLY A 319 16.83 -15.43 -6.90
C GLY A 319 16.95 -16.68 -6.04
N GLN A 320 16.10 -17.67 -6.27
CA GLN A 320 16.08 -18.93 -5.49
C GLN A 320 17.42 -19.70 -5.54
N ASN A 321 18.21 -19.52 -6.61
CA ASN A 321 19.53 -20.14 -6.75
C ASN A 321 20.66 -19.34 -6.09
N THR A 322 20.38 -18.17 -5.50
CA THR A 322 21.38 -17.39 -4.76
C THR A 322 21.74 -18.11 -3.45
N PRO A 323 23.04 -18.27 -3.12
CA PRO A 323 23.43 -18.93 -1.87
C PRO A 323 22.75 -18.33 -0.63
N GLY A 324 22.15 -19.19 0.18
CA GLY A 324 21.43 -18.82 1.40
C GLY A 324 19.92 -18.65 1.23
N VAL A 325 19.44 -18.42 0.00
CA VAL A 325 18.00 -18.39 -0.29
C VAL A 325 17.45 -19.82 -0.27
N PRO A 326 16.40 -20.12 0.53
CA PRO A 326 15.78 -21.44 0.52
C PRO A 326 15.07 -21.73 -0.81
N GLY A 327 15.08 -23.00 -1.22
CA GLY A 327 14.44 -23.46 -2.46
C GLY A 327 15.44 -23.70 -3.58
N THR A 328 14.91 -23.95 -4.78
CA THR A 328 15.68 -24.12 -6.02
C THR A 328 14.94 -23.42 -7.12
N GLY A 329 15.62 -22.63 -7.95
CA GLY A 329 14.97 -21.90 -9.03
C GLY A 329 14.63 -22.81 -10.21
N GLU A 330 13.35 -22.90 -10.52
CA GLU A 330 12.74 -23.64 -11.61
C GLU A 330 12.03 -22.69 -12.59
N SER A 331 11.89 -23.12 -13.83
CA SER A 331 11.26 -22.28 -14.85
C SER A 331 9.74 -22.22 -14.62
N GLY A 332 9.26 -21.15 -13.99
CA GLY A 332 7.82 -20.95 -13.77
C GLY A 332 7.50 -20.35 -12.42
N ASP A 333 8.45 -20.38 -11.48
CA ASP A 333 8.24 -20.03 -10.07
C ASP A 333 7.85 -18.57 -9.86
N ARG A 334 8.34 -17.69 -10.75
CA ARG A 334 8.10 -16.25 -10.76
C ARG A 334 8.49 -15.57 -9.44
N PHE A 335 9.66 -15.93 -8.90
CA PHE A 335 10.32 -15.21 -7.82
C PHE A 335 10.42 -13.72 -8.15
N GLY A 336 9.91 -12.87 -7.27
CA GLY A 336 9.81 -11.43 -7.52
C GLY A 336 8.52 -11.02 -8.23
N THR A 337 7.46 -11.82 -8.22
CA THR A 337 6.15 -11.41 -8.79
C THR A 337 5.62 -10.14 -8.13
N ASP A 338 5.80 -10.04 -6.81
CA ASP A 338 5.42 -8.88 -6.03
C ASP A 338 6.47 -8.69 -4.93
N VAL A 339 6.85 -7.44 -4.69
CA VAL A 339 7.81 -7.08 -3.64
C VAL A 339 7.20 -6.06 -2.67
N SER A 340 7.55 -6.21 -1.40
CA SER A 340 7.31 -5.21 -0.36
C SER A 340 8.55 -5.08 0.52
N VAL A 341 8.76 -3.87 1.04
CA VAL A 341 9.97 -3.50 1.78
C VAL A 341 9.56 -2.89 3.11
N GLY A 342 10.26 -3.28 4.17
CA GLY A 342 10.10 -2.74 5.52
C GLY A 342 10.90 -3.56 6.53
N ASP A 343 11.26 -2.97 7.66
CA ASP A 343 11.99 -3.67 8.71
C ASP A 343 11.07 -4.68 9.42
N VAL A 344 11.13 -5.95 9.00
CA VAL A 344 10.31 -7.01 9.58
C VAL A 344 10.97 -7.60 10.83
N THR A 345 12.27 -7.38 11.02
CA THR A 345 13.02 -7.91 12.15
C THR A 345 13.14 -6.92 13.32
N GLY A 346 12.93 -5.63 13.09
CA GLY A 346 13.18 -4.58 14.06
C GLY A 346 14.68 -4.36 14.32
N ASP A 347 15.55 -4.69 13.35
CA ASP A 347 17.00 -4.53 13.49
C ASP A 347 17.55 -3.23 12.88
N GLY A 348 16.66 -2.39 12.32
CA GLY A 348 16.97 -1.08 11.75
C GLY A 348 17.20 -1.11 10.24
N TYR A 349 17.38 -2.29 9.64
CA TYR A 349 17.52 -2.43 8.19
C TYR A 349 16.18 -2.82 7.57
N ALA A 350 15.78 -2.19 6.48
CA ALA A 350 14.60 -2.64 5.77
C ALA A 350 14.84 -4.01 5.13
N ASP A 351 13.87 -4.92 5.28
CA ASP A 351 13.89 -6.25 4.70
C ASP A 351 13.01 -6.31 3.45
N VAL A 352 13.23 -7.31 2.60
CA VAL A 352 12.41 -7.54 1.39
C VAL A 352 11.55 -8.79 1.57
N VAL A 353 10.25 -8.64 1.41
CA VAL A 353 9.32 -9.77 1.23
C VAL A 353 9.00 -9.90 -0.25
N THR A 354 9.14 -11.09 -0.81
CA THR A 354 8.93 -11.36 -2.23
C THR A 354 8.09 -12.61 -2.46
N GLY A 355 7.14 -12.49 -3.38
CA GLY A 355 6.28 -13.58 -3.84
C GLY A 355 6.98 -14.56 -4.78
N VAL A 356 6.59 -15.84 -4.69
CA VAL A 356 6.97 -16.93 -5.60
C VAL A 356 5.72 -17.77 -5.95
N PRO A 357 4.71 -17.16 -6.59
CA PRO A 357 3.39 -17.79 -6.76
C PRO A 357 3.39 -19.01 -7.69
N GLY A 358 4.42 -19.20 -8.51
CA GLY A 358 4.55 -20.37 -9.37
C GLY A 358 5.27 -21.54 -8.74
N GLU A 359 5.69 -21.45 -7.47
CA GLU A 359 6.43 -22.53 -6.80
C GLU A 359 5.60 -23.82 -6.74
N ASP A 360 6.20 -24.91 -7.22
CA ASP A 360 5.63 -26.25 -7.10
C ASP A 360 5.96 -26.83 -5.71
N LEU A 361 4.95 -27.36 -5.03
CA LEU A 361 5.13 -28.10 -3.78
C LEU A 361 4.87 -29.58 -4.00
N ALA A 362 5.26 -30.44 -3.06
CA ALA A 362 5.16 -31.89 -3.22
C ALA A 362 3.74 -32.34 -3.65
N GLY A 363 3.60 -32.70 -4.93
CA GLY A 363 2.35 -33.14 -5.55
C GLY A 363 1.33 -32.03 -5.85
N ARG A 364 1.70 -30.75 -5.74
CA ARG A 364 0.85 -29.59 -6.03
C ARG A 364 1.55 -28.59 -6.96
N THR A 365 0.94 -28.33 -8.10
CA THR A 365 1.48 -27.42 -9.12
C THR A 365 1.05 -25.97 -8.87
N ASP A 366 1.93 -25.00 -9.06
CA ASP A 366 1.67 -23.56 -8.86
C ASP A 366 1.01 -23.28 -7.48
N ALA A 367 1.42 -24.02 -6.45
CA ALA A 367 0.88 -23.84 -5.10
C ALA A 367 1.35 -22.50 -4.50
N GLY A 368 2.60 -22.13 -4.78
CA GLY A 368 3.19 -20.85 -4.42
C GLY A 368 3.85 -20.82 -3.04
N SER A 369 4.75 -19.86 -2.88
CA SER A 369 5.43 -19.53 -1.64
C SER A 369 5.74 -18.03 -1.57
N PHE A 370 6.28 -17.57 -0.45
CA PHE A 370 6.97 -16.28 -0.37
C PHE A 370 8.30 -16.44 0.37
N THR A 371 9.23 -15.53 0.08
CA THR A 371 10.55 -15.46 0.70
C THR A 371 10.74 -14.10 1.37
N VAL A 372 11.42 -14.10 2.51
CA VAL A 372 11.90 -12.91 3.21
C VAL A 372 13.42 -12.89 3.08
N LEU A 373 13.96 -11.79 2.56
CA LEU A 373 15.38 -11.53 2.40
C LEU A 373 15.77 -10.41 3.37
N ARG A 374 16.76 -10.67 4.23
CA ARG A 374 17.12 -9.73 5.29
C ARG A 374 17.99 -8.58 4.75
N GLY A 375 17.65 -7.36 5.14
CA GLY A 375 18.50 -6.18 4.94
C GLY A 375 19.77 -6.22 5.79
N SER A 376 20.75 -5.39 5.44
CA SER A 376 21.97 -5.22 6.24
C SER A 376 22.76 -4.03 5.70
N ALA A 377 23.75 -3.54 6.46
CA ALA A 377 24.69 -2.51 5.97
C ALA A 377 25.46 -2.90 4.68
N ALA A 378 25.50 -4.19 4.33
CA ALA A 378 26.07 -4.64 3.05
C ALA A 378 25.05 -4.61 1.89
N GLY A 379 23.80 -4.26 2.16
CA GLY A 379 22.63 -4.44 1.31
C GLY A 379 22.01 -5.83 1.44
N LEU A 380 21.20 -6.18 0.44
CA LEU A 380 20.46 -7.43 0.40
C LEU A 380 21.34 -8.63 0.00
N THR A 381 21.22 -9.76 0.71
CA THR A 381 21.87 -11.03 0.35
C THR A 381 20.90 -12.21 0.60
N GLY A 382 21.33 -13.44 0.32
CA GLY A 382 20.59 -14.65 0.71
C GLY A 382 20.78 -15.06 2.18
N THR A 383 21.66 -14.39 2.93
CA THR A 383 21.99 -14.81 4.31
C THR A 383 20.80 -14.61 5.24
N GLY A 384 20.39 -15.67 5.94
CA GLY A 384 19.27 -15.60 6.89
C GLY A 384 17.90 -15.49 6.22
N ALA A 385 17.81 -15.71 4.91
CA ALA A 385 16.55 -15.72 4.20
C ALA A 385 15.62 -16.82 4.72
N GLN A 386 14.33 -16.54 4.76
CA GLN A 386 13.27 -17.46 5.20
C GLN A 386 12.26 -17.64 4.08
N ALA A 387 11.74 -18.86 3.91
CA ALA A 387 10.68 -19.14 2.94
C ALA A 387 9.52 -19.86 3.61
N PHE A 388 8.31 -19.51 3.19
CA PHE A 388 7.07 -20.04 3.75
C PHE A 388 6.08 -20.37 2.64
N SER A 389 5.33 -21.44 2.84
CA SER A 389 4.18 -21.80 2.03
C SER A 389 3.03 -22.26 2.94
N GLN A 390 1.87 -22.53 2.37
CA GLN A 390 0.76 -23.14 3.10
C GLN A 390 1.09 -24.55 3.65
N ASN A 391 2.14 -25.21 3.14
CA ASN A 391 2.64 -26.47 3.70
C ASN A 391 3.58 -26.27 4.92
N THR A 392 4.02 -25.04 5.21
CA THR A 392 4.85 -24.77 6.37
C THR A 392 4.04 -24.99 7.65
N ALA A 393 4.60 -25.76 8.59
CA ALA A 393 3.92 -26.06 9.84
C ALA A 393 3.55 -24.78 10.61
N GLY A 394 2.26 -24.67 10.98
CA GLY A 394 1.71 -23.51 11.67
C GLY A 394 1.00 -22.51 10.75
N VAL A 395 1.16 -22.60 9.43
CA VAL A 395 0.40 -21.80 8.47
C VAL A 395 -1.02 -22.38 8.31
N PRO A 396 -2.08 -21.59 8.54
CA PRO A 396 -3.46 -22.05 8.38
C PRO A 396 -3.83 -22.36 6.93
N GLY A 397 -4.80 -23.25 6.74
CA GLY A 397 -5.35 -23.60 5.43
C GLY A 397 -4.80 -24.92 4.90
N THR A 398 -5.11 -25.21 3.65
CA THR A 398 -4.66 -26.40 2.94
C THR A 398 -4.20 -25.98 1.57
N THR A 399 -2.99 -26.33 1.19
CA THR A 399 -2.50 -26.12 -0.17
C THR A 399 -3.37 -26.85 -1.19
N GLU A 400 -3.65 -26.20 -2.31
CA GLU A 400 -4.32 -26.67 -3.51
C GLU A 400 -3.47 -26.40 -4.77
N ASN A 401 -3.85 -26.97 -5.91
CA ASN A 401 -3.17 -26.66 -7.18
C ASN A 401 -3.60 -25.27 -7.64
N GLY A 402 -2.63 -24.41 -7.97
CA GLY A 402 -2.92 -23.08 -8.50
C GLY A 402 -3.43 -22.09 -7.46
N ASP A 403 -3.23 -22.31 -6.16
CA ASP A 403 -3.53 -21.28 -5.14
C ASP A 403 -2.69 -20.01 -5.37
N ARG A 404 -1.46 -20.20 -5.87
CA ARG A 404 -0.52 -19.12 -6.12
C ARG A 404 -0.29 -18.26 -4.89
N PHE A 405 -0.10 -18.92 -3.77
CA PHE A 405 0.24 -18.28 -2.50
C PHE A 405 1.49 -17.40 -2.65
N GLY A 406 1.46 -16.20 -2.09
CA GLY A 406 2.49 -15.18 -2.30
C GLY A 406 2.31 -14.34 -3.56
N SER A 407 1.11 -14.33 -4.17
CA SER A 407 0.83 -13.50 -5.36
C SER A 407 0.94 -12.00 -5.09
N ARG A 408 0.60 -11.54 -3.87
CA ARG A 408 0.86 -10.18 -3.38
C ARG A 408 1.45 -10.24 -1.99
N THR A 409 2.27 -9.24 -1.66
CA THR A 409 2.96 -9.12 -0.37
C THR A 409 2.80 -7.69 0.17
N ALA A 410 2.77 -7.55 1.50
CA ALA A 410 2.85 -6.27 2.19
C ALA A 410 3.50 -6.42 3.56
N VAL A 411 4.22 -5.39 3.99
CA VAL A 411 4.67 -5.24 5.39
C VAL A 411 3.69 -4.30 6.08
N VAL A 412 3.05 -4.76 7.16
CA VAL A 412 1.96 -4.04 7.83
C VAL A 412 2.19 -4.05 9.34
N GLY A 413 2.71 -2.95 9.90
CA GLY A 413 2.83 -2.79 11.36
C GLY A 413 3.57 -3.92 12.07
N GLY A 414 4.78 -4.29 11.60
CA GLY A 414 5.54 -5.41 12.16
C GLY A 414 4.93 -6.79 11.85
N HIS A 415 4.15 -6.89 10.79
CA HIS A 415 3.60 -8.14 10.26
C HIS A 415 3.91 -8.25 8.78
N VAL A 416 3.89 -9.48 8.26
CA VAL A 416 3.92 -9.74 6.82
C VAL A 416 2.56 -10.27 6.38
N ALA A 417 1.92 -9.56 5.46
CA ALA A 417 0.69 -10.00 4.82
C ALA A 417 1.01 -10.55 3.43
N VAL A 418 0.43 -11.70 3.10
CA VAL A 418 0.55 -12.33 1.78
C VAL A 418 -0.80 -12.84 1.31
N SER A 419 -1.04 -12.81 0.00
CA SER A 419 -2.31 -13.24 -0.57
C SER A 419 -2.18 -14.37 -1.58
N ALA A 420 -3.30 -15.04 -1.79
CA ALA A 420 -3.53 -16.04 -2.82
C ALA A 420 -4.87 -15.73 -3.49
N PRO A 421 -4.95 -14.82 -4.50
CA PRO A 421 -6.23 -14.44 -5.11
C PRO A 421 -6.91 -15.56 -5.91
N GLU A 422 -6.16 -16.61 -6.28
CA GLU A 422 -6.65 -17.78 -7.02
C GLU A 422 -7.22 -18.86 -6.09
N GLU A 423 -6.93 -18.77 -4.79
CA GLU A 423 -7.42 -19.66 -3.73
C GLU A 423 -8.94 -19.92 -3.80
N ASN A 424 -9.32 -21.20 -3.63
CA ASN A 424 -10.72 -21.64 -3.61
C ASN A 424 -11.51 -21.19 -4.86
N SER A 425 -11.00 -21.53 -6.05
CA SER A 425 -11.60 -21.17 -7.35
C SER A 425 -11.76 -19.66 -7.55
N GLY A 426 -10.73 -18.88 -7.19
CA GLY A 426 -10.72 -17.42 -7.37
C GLY A 426 -11.53 -16.65 -6.32
N THR A 427 -11.87 -17.27 -5.19
CA THR A 427 -12.44 -16.55 -4.04
C THR A 427 -11.39 -15.61 -3.44
N GLY A 428 -10.16 -16.11 -3.30
CA GLY A 428 -9.03 -15.39 -2.73
C GLY A 428 -9.01 -15.40 -1.20
N ALA A 429 -7.80 -15.30 -0.65
CA ALA A 429 -7.54 -15.20 0.79
C ALA A 429 -6.25 -14.44 1.08
N VAL A 430 -6.12 -14.00 2.33
CA VAL A 430 -4.94 -13.33 2.88
C VAL A 430 -4.49 -14.06 4.14
N TRP A 431 -3.18 -14.14 4.32
CA TRP A 431 -2.51 -14.62 5.51
C TRP A 431 -1.69 -13.49 6.11
N VAL A 432 -1.71 -13.40 7.44
CA VAL A 432 -0.91 -12.43 8.20
C VAL A 432 0.01 -13.20 9.12
N PHE A 433 1.31 -12.92 9.01
CA PHE A 433 2.38 -13.58 9.73
C PHE A 433 2.98 -12.63 10.78
N PRO A 434 3.08 -13.06 12.05
CA PRO A 434 3.82 -12.33 13.07
C PRO A 434 5.32 -12.31 12.77
N THR A 435 5.97 -11.22 13.16
CA THR A 435 7.43 -11.08 13.06
C THR A 435 8.08 -10.90 14.42
N ALA A 436 9.39 -11.12 14.46
CA ALA A 436 10.26 -10.93 15.62
C ALA A 436 11.69 -10.61 15.14
N ALA A 437 12.60 -10.31 16.06
CA ALA A 437 14.03 -10.11 15.76
C ALA A 437 14.69 -11.25 14.95
N SER A 438 14.20 -12.47 15.14
CA SER A 438 14.65 -13.63 14.36
C SER A 438 14.08 -13.71 12.94
N GLY A 439 13.13 -12.86 12.58
CA GLY A 439 12.39 -12.87 11.32
C GLY A 439 10.91 -13.24 11.47
N VAL A 440 10.31 -13.65 10.37
CA VAL A 440 8.90 -14.05 10.28
C VAL A 440 8.68 -15.41 10.97
N THR A 441 7.49 -15.60 11.54
CA THR A 441 7.08 -16.85 12.19
C THR A 441 5.77 -17.39 11.58
N ALA A 442 5.74 -18.70 11.30
CA ALA A 442 4.51 -19.36 10.86
C ALA A 442 3.54 -19.61 12.02
N THR A 443 4.05 -19.89 13.21
CA THR A 443 3.20 -20.11 14.40
C THR A 443 2.54 -18.81 14.82
N GLY A 444 1.22 -18.83 15.00
CA GLY A 444 0.46 -17.62 15.30
C GLY A 444 0.01 -16.85 14.07
N SER A 445 0.40 -17.29 12.85
CA SER A 445 -0.19 -16.76 11.63
C SER A 445 -1.69 -17.08 11.55
N LEU A 446 -2.41 -16.18 10.91
CA LEU A 446 -3.85 -16.25 10.72
C LEU A 446 -4.18 -16.10 9.24
N SER A 447 -5.31 -16.64 8.82
CA SER A 447 -5.82 -16.44 7.46
C SER A 447 -7.30 -16.08 7.47
N PHE A 448 -7.69 -15.28 6.48
CA PHE A 448 -9.07 -14.90 6.27
C PHE A 448 -9.33 -14.61 4.80
N GLY A 449 -10.59 -14.80 4.42
CA GLY A 449 -11.10 -14.43 3.10
C GLY A 449 -12.47 -13.79 3.21
N PRO A 450 -13.16 -13.54 2.09
CA PRO A 450 -14.42 -12.81 2.05
C PRO A 450 -15.49 -13.30 3.03
N ARG A 451 -15.62 -14.63 3.21
CA ARG A 451 -16.60 -15.22 4.14
C ARG A 451 -16.36 -14.79 5.59
N ALA A 452 -15.11 -14.82 6.04
CA ALA A 452 -14.77 -14.40 7.41
C ALA A 452 -15.04 -12.90 7.63
N LEU A 453 -14.89 -12.11 6.56
CA LEU A 453 -15.15 -10.67 6.57
C LEU A 453 -16.63 -10.30 6.38
N ALA A 454 -17.52 -11.28 6.15
CA ALA A 454 -18.89 -11.05 5.71
C ALA A 454 -18.98 -10.20 4.42
N ALA A 455 -18.00 -10.38 3.53
CA ALA A 455 -17.88 -9.69 2.24
C ALA A 455 -18.45 -10.55 1.08
N PRO A 456 -18.74 -9.95 -0.09
CA PRO A 456 -19.16 -10.70 -1.26
C PRO A 456 -18.13 -11.74 -1.71
N VAL A 457 -18.58 -12.96 -1.98
CA VAL A 457 -17.72 -14.11 -2.30
C VAL A 457 -17.54 -14.34 -3.80
N PRO A 458 -18.60 -14.37 -4.64
CA PRO A 458 -18.46 -14.80 -6.03
C PRO A 458 -17.52 -13.90 -6.83
N GLY A 459 -16.48 -14.51 -7.41
CA GLY A 459 -15.48 -13.85 -8.25
C GLY A 459 -14.55 -12.90 -7.50
N ALA A 460 -14.57 -12.84 -6.17
CA ALA A 460 -13.92 -11.79 -5.39
C ALA A 460 -12.45 -11.56 -5.73
N ARG A 461 -11.67 -12.63 -5.94
CA ARG A 461 -10.20 -12.57 -6.06
C ARG A 461 -9.60 -11.72 -4.93
N PHE A 462 -10.07 -11.96 -3.70
CA PHE A 462 -9.69 -11.19 -2.53
C PHE A 462 -8.18 -11.28 -2.29
N GLY A 463 -7.56 -10.13 -2.01
CA GLY A 463 -6.11 -10.01 -1.93
C GLY A 463 -5.42 -9.73 -3.28
N SER A 464 -6.17 -9.29 -4.30
CA SER A 464 -5.58 -8.95 -5.62
C SER A 464 -4.56 -7.81 -5.56
N ALA A 465 -4.67 -6.96 -4.54
CA ALA A 465 -3.73 -5.89 -4.20
C ALA A 465 -3.88 -5.54 -2.71
N PHE A 466 -2.82 -4.99 -2.14
CA PHE A 466 -2.85 -4.23 -0.89
C PHE A 466 -2.71 -2.74 -1.23
N HIS A 467 -3.13 -1.85 -0.33
CA HIS A 467 -2.78 -0.45 -0.48
C HIS A 467 -1.27 -0.25 -0.49
N ARG A 468 -0.86 0.82 -1.17
CA ARG A 468 0.52 1.14 -1.46
C ARG A 468 0.88 2.53 -0.95
#